data_AF-A0AAD7CAP6-F1
#
_entry.id   AF-A0AAD7CAP6-F1
#
_cell.length_a   1.000
_cell.length_b   1.000
_cell.length_c   1.000
_cell.angle_alpha   90.00
_cell.angle_beta   90.00
_cell.angle_gamma   90.00
#
_symmetry.space_group_name_H-M   'P 1'
#
loop_
_entity.id
_entity.type
_entity.pdbx_description
1 polymer ?
#
loop_
_entity_poly.entity_id
_entity_poly.type
_entity_poly.pdbx_seq_one_letter_code
_entity_poly.pdbx_strand_id
1 'polypeptide(L)'
;MSSPGPEQAYLDIISSGGKTTEEAATAIFDQLKPVPPSFLIGEWVGADFDTGHPATQALVALKWAGKLFRSEEDVDPIIVYDEEGKRVWLESYGHARIREVKFRGVVSAAMAYDDKPIIDHFRYVNEDTMASMMDGKGVPEGYHFHLTRYKPAKM
;
A
#
# COMPACT_ATOMS: atom_id res chain seq x y z
N MET A 1 -2.08 18.92 -25.64
CA MET A 1 -1.93 17.52 -25.19
C MET A 1 -2.45 17.49 -23.77
N SER A 2 -3.56 16.79 -23.52
CA SER A 2 -4.13 16.71 -22.16
C SER A 2 -3.17 15.94 -21.27
N SER A 3 -2.92 16.45 -20.06
CA SER A 3 -2.14 15.73 -19.05
C SER A 3 -2.77 14.35 -18.79
N PRO A 4 -1.96 13.31 -18.56
CA PRO A 4 -2.48 12.00 -18.15
C PRO A 4 -3.35 12.15 -16.90
N GLY A 5 -4.41 11.35 -16.80
CA GLY A 5 -5.23 11.27 -15.59
C GLY A 5 -4.38 10.80 -14.39
N PRO A 6 -4.84 11.02 -13.14
CA PRO A 6 -4.05 10.72 -11.95
C PRO A 6 -3.68 9.24 -11.85
N GLU A 7 -4.56 8.33 -12.31
CA GLU A 7 -4.27 6.90 -12.36
C GLU A 7 -3.08 6.58 -13.29
N GLN A 8 -3.03 7.21 -14.47
CA GLN A 8 -1.93 7.01 -15.42
C GLN A 8 -0.63 7.63 -14.89
N ALA A 9 -0.69 8.83 -14.30
CA ALA A 9 0.48 9.44 -13.68
C ALA A 9 1.08 8.56 -12.56
N TYR A 10 0.22 7.91 -11.77
CA TYR A 10 0.66 6.97 -10.74
C TYR A 10 1.34 5.73 -11.36
N LEU A 11 0.76 5.16 -12.42
CA LEU A 11 1.34 4.02 -13.14
C LEU A 11 2.67 4.37 -13.82
N ASP A 12 2.83 5.61 -14.30
CA ASP A 12 4.07 6.08 -14.91
C ASP A 12 5.20 6.13 -13.86
N ILE A 13 4.90 6.56 -12.63
CA ILE A 13 5.86 6.50 -11.50
C ILE A 13 6.29 5.06 -11.24
N ILE A 14 5.34 4.14 -11.10
CA ILE A 14 5.63 2.71 -10.87
C ILE A 14 6.53 2.18 -12.00
N SER A 15 6.20 2.49 -13.26
CA SER A 15 6.92 2.02 -14.44
C SER A 15 8.34 2.61 -14.55
N SER A 16 8.58 3.78 -13.97
CA SER A 16 9.90 4.41 -13.90
C SER A 16 10.83 3.85 -12.80
N GLY A 17 10.39 2.79 -12.11
CA GLY A 17 11.09 2.20 -10.97
C GLY A 17 10.81 2.92 -9.66
N GLY A 18 9.66 3.60 -9.55
CA GLY A 18 9.19 4.21 -8.31
C GLY A 18 9.92 5.48 -7.89
N LYS A 19 10.77 6.07 -8.74
CA LYS A 19 11.50 7.31 -8.43
C LYS A 19 10.57 8.51 -8.46
N THR A 20 10.29 9.06 -7.29
CA THR A 20 9.44 10.25 -7.13
C THR A 20 9.78 10.95 -5.82
N THR A 21 9.17 12.11 -5.56
CA THR A 21 9.20 12.74 -4.23
C THR A 21 7.89 12.45 -3.48
N GLU A 22 7.91 12.57 -2.16
CA GLU A 22 6.70 12.41 -1.33
C GLU A 22 5.62 13.42 -1.71
N GLU A 23 6.00 14.65 -2.08
CA GLU A 23 5.04 15.69 -2.50
C GLU A 23 4.38 15.33 -3.83
N ALA A 24 5.14 14.83 -4.80
CA ALA A 24 4.60 14.42 -6.09
C ALA A 24 3.69 13.19 -5.95
N ALA A 25 4.08 12.20 -5.14
CA ALA A 25 3.25 11.04 -4.83
C ALA A 25 1.95 11.46 -4.11
N THR A 26 2.05 12.35 -3.12
CA THR A 26 0.90 12.90 -2.39
C THR A 26 -0.05 13.67 -3.31
N ALA A 27 0.47 14.51 -4.21
CA ALA A 27 -0.35 15.29 -5.13
C ALA A 27 -1.15 14.40 -6.10
N ILE A 28 -0.60 13.26 -6.52
CA ILE A 28 -1.31 12.27 -7.34
C ILE A 28 -2.33 11.51 -6.48
N PHE A 29 -1.91 11.04 -5.30
CA PHE A 29 -2.76 10.29 -4.37
C PHE A 29 -4.05 11.06 -4.00
N ASP A 30 -3.95 12.37 -3.79
CA ASP A 30 -5.08 13.24 -3.45
C ASP A 30 -6.14 13.34 -4.55
N GLN A 31 -5.77 13.03 -5.80
CA GLN A 31 -6.66 13.07 -6.96
C GLN A 31 -7.28 11.71 -7.28
N LEU A 32 -6.77 10.63 -6.68
CA LEU A 32 -7.26 9.27 -6.93
C LEU A 32 -8.61 9.02 -6.24
N LYS A 33 -9.41 8.15 -6.87
CA LYS A 33 -10.74 7.79 -6.35
C LYS A 33 -10.63 6.91 -5.10
N PRO A 34 -11.63 6.94 -4.20
CA PRO A 34 -11.68 5.99 -3.09
C PRO A 34 -11.94 4.56 -3.58
N VAL A 35 -11.61 3.59 -2.73
CA VAL A 35 -11.93 2.17 -2.90
C VAL A 35 -12.81 1.69 -1.75
N PRO A 36 -13.78 0.78 -1.99
CA PRO A 36 -14.55 0.15 -0.92
C PRO A 36 -13.72 -0.94 -0.21
N PRO A 37 -14.03 -1.30 1.04
CA PRO A 37 -13.32 -2.36 1.78
C PRO A 37 -13.24 -3.69 1.02
N SER A 38 -14.31 -4.07 0.32
CA SER A 38 -14.38 -5.30 -0.47
C SER A 38 -13.35 -5.36 -1.60
N PHE A 39 -12.85 -4.22 -2.09
CA PHE A 39 -11.83 -4.18 -3.13
C PHE A 39 -10.48 -4.68 -2.62
N LEU A 40 -10.16 -4.49 -1.34
CA LEU A 40 -8.87 -4.89 -0.77
C LEU A 40 -8.75 -6.41 -0.61
N ILE A 41 -9.87 -7.15 -0.56
CA ILE A 41 -9.87 -8.59 -0.27
C ILE A 41 -9.02 -9.34 -1.29
N GLY A 42 -8.14 -10.21 -0.80
CA GLY A 42 -7.19 -11.00 -1.58
C GLY A 42 -5.72 -10.73 -1.21
N GLU A 43 -4.83 -11.28 -2.02
CA GLU A 43 -3.38 -11.15 -1.84
C GLU A 43 -2.79 -10.06 -2.73
N TRP A 44 -1.87 -9.29 -2.16
CA TRP A 44 -1.22 -8.16 -2.82
C TRP A 44 0.29 -8.23 -2.65
N VAL A 45 1.00 -7.89 -3.72
CA VAL A 45 2.43 -7.62 -3.73
C VAL A 45 2.65 -6.16 -3.38
N GLY A 46 3.53 -5.93 -2.40
CA GLY A 46 3.92 -4.60 -1.98
C GLY A 46 5.21 -4.17 -2.63
N ALA A 47 5.28 -2.90 -3.04
CA ALA A 47 6.50 -2.24 -3.42
C ALA A 47 6.41 -0.76 -3.03
N ASP A 48 7.54 -0.18 -2.73
CA ASP A 48 7.66 1.20 -2.29
C ASP A 48 8.07 2.14 -3.43
N PHE A 49 7.99 3.43 -3.15
CA PHE A 49 8.59 4.45 -3.99
C PHE A 49 9.97 4.81 -3.44
N ASP A 50 10.94 4.97 -4.36
CA ASP A 50 12.28 5.46 -4.05
C ASP A 50 12.20 6.98 -3.83
N THR A 51 11.70 7.34 -2.65
CA THR A 51 11.58 8.73 -2.16
C THR A 51 12.73 9.11 -1.23
N GLY A 52 13.61 8.16 -0.90
CA GLY A 52 14.66 8.31 0.11
C GLY A 52 14.16 8.17 1.56
N HIS A 53 12.90 7.80 1.78
CA HIS A 53 12.31 7.68 3.11
C HIS A 53 12.91 6.49 3.91
N PRO A 54 13.17 6.61 5.23
CA PRO A 54 13.75 5.52 6.03
C PRO A 54 12.95 4.21 6.03
N ALA A 55 11.64 4.28 5.83
CA ALA A 55 10.77 3.10 5.74
C ALA A 55 11.16 2.18 4.58
N THR A 56 11.69 2.71 3.48
CA THR A 56 12.23 1.93 2.36
C THR A 56 13.29 0.94 2.82
N GLN A 57 14.24 1.39 3.64
CA GLN A 57 15.31 0.52 4.15
C GLN A 57 14.76 -0.57 5.08
N ALA A 58 13.75 -0.23 5.89
CA ALA A 58 13.10 -1.19 6.77
C ALA A 58 12.36 -2.28 5.98
N LEU A 59 11.59 -1.92 4.94
CA LEU A 59 10.86 -2.90 4.13
C LEU A 59 11.78 -3.80 3.30
N VAL A 60 12.87 -3.24 2.78
CA VAL A 60 13.92 -4.02 2.10
C VAL A 60 14.56 -5.03 3.06
N ALA A 61 14.91 -4.59 4.28
CA ALA A 61 15.50 -5.47 5.29
C ALA A 61 14.54 -6.61 5.70
N LEU A 62 13.24 -6.34 5.72
CA LEU A 62 12.20 -7.32 6.03
C LEU A 62 11.88 -8.27 4.86
N LYS A 63 12.46 -8.07 3.67
CA LYS A 63 12.04 -8.77 2.43
C LYS A 63 10.52 -8.72 2.24
N TRP A 64 9.96 -7.53 2.43
CA TRP A 64 8.52 -7.33 2.37
C TRP A 64 7.94 -7.80 1.03
N ALA A 65 6.99 -8.71 1.12
CA ALA A 65 6.33 -9.33 -0.02
C ALA A 65 4.96 -8.70 -0.30
N GLY A 66 4.34 -8.05 0.69
CA GLY A 66 3.07 -7.34 0.54
C GLY A 66 2.10 -7.58 1.69
N LYS A 67 0.82 -7.75 1.37
CA LYS A 67 -0.28 -7.85 2.33
C LYS A 67 -1.28 -8.92 1.91
N LEU A 68 -1.99 -9.49 2.87
CA LEU A 68 -3.09 -10.44 2.64
C LEU A 68 -4.33 -10.00 3.41
N PHE A 69 -5.40 -9.71 2.69
CA PHE A 69 -6.69 -9.30 3.26
C PHE A 69 -7.68 -10.46 3.10
N ARG A 70 -7.92 -11.23 4.16
CA ARG A 70 -8.89 -12.34 4.13
C ARG A 70 -10.32 -11.83 4.28
N SER A 71 -10.52 -10.86 5.16
CA SER A 71 -11.80 -10.19 5.38
C SER A 71 -11.61 -8.78 5.94
N GLU A 72 -12.69 -8.05 6.18
CA GLU A 72 -12.64 -6.74 6.85
C GLU A 72 -12.16 -6.82 8.31
N GLU A 73 -12.27 -7.98 8.96
CA GLU A 73 -11.82 -8.20 10.35
C GLU A 73 -10.57 -9.08 10.46
N ASP A 74 -9.97 -9.50 9.34
CA ASP A 74 -8.85 -10.44 9.34
C ASP A 74 -7.87 -10.12 8.20
N VAL A 75 -6.77 -9.48 8.57
CA VAL A 75 -5.72 -9.02 7.67
C VAL A 75 -4.36 -9.39 8.24
N ASP A 76 -3.49 -9.92 7.38
CA ASP A 76 -2.05 -10.01 7.63
C ASP A 76 -1.39 -8.79 6.98
N PRO A 77 -1.05 -7.76 7.78
CA PRO A 77 -0.65 -6.47 7.25
C PRO A 77 0.76 -6.46 6.67
N ILE A 78 1.60 -7.44 7.04
CA ILE A 78 2.98 -7.60 6.61
C ILE A 78 3.22 -9.07 6.24
N ILE A 79 3.30 -9.34 4.94
CA ILE A 79 3.77 -10.60 4.39
C ILE A 79 5.23 -10.41 3.96
N VAL A 80 6.09 -11.39 4.23
CA VAL A 80 7.52 -11.39 3.86
C VAL A 80 7.86 -12.66 3.08
N TYR A 81 8.98 -12.65 2.36
CA TYR A 81 9.56 -13.86 1.78
C TYR A 81 10.48 -14.54 2.78
N ASP A 82 10.23 -15.82 3.07
CA ASP A 82 11.13 -16.65 3.87
C ASP A 82 12.38 -17.09 3.07
N GLU A 83 13.22 -17.95 3.67
CA GLU A 83 14.45 -18.45 3.03
C GLU A 83 14.17 -19.33 1.80
N GLU A 84 13.00 -19.98 1.74
CA GLU A 84 12.56 -20.81 0.61
C GLU A 84 11.81 -19.98 -0.45
N GLY A 85 11.67 -18.68 -0.24
CA GLY A 85 10.93 -17.77 -1.12
C GLY A 85 9.41 -17.89 -0.99
N LYS A 86 8.90 -18.52 0.07
CA LYS A 86 7.47 -18.58 0.37
C LYS A 86 7.01 -17.30 1.05
N ARG A 87 5.77 -16.91 0.77
CA ARG A 87 5.10 -15.77 1.38
C ARG A 87 4.55 -16.19 2.75
N VAL A 88 5.08 -15.58 3.81
CA VAL A 88 4.68 -15.86 5.20
C VAL A 88 4.31 -14.58 5.91
N TRP A 89 3.31 -14.64 6.79
CA TRP A 89 2.96 -13.51 7.65
C TRP A 89 4.02 -13.29 8.72
N LEU A 90 4.39 -12.03 8.94
CA LEU A 90 5.32 -11.65 10.00
C LEU A 90 4.57 -11.37 11.31
N GLU A 91 4.44 -12.40 12.15
CA GLU A 91 3.62 -12.37 13.38
C GLU A 91 3.94 -11.22 14.35
N SER A 92 5.19 -10.74 14.37
CA SER A 92 5.63 -9.64 15.23
C SER A 92 4.96 -8.28 14.91
N TYR A 93 4.36 -8.17 13.72
CA TYR A 93 3.57 -7.00 13.31
C TYR A 93 2.07 -7.14 13.58
N GLY A 94 1.64 -8.25 14.18
CA GLY A 94 0.24 -8.48 14.54
C GLY A 94 -0.69 -8.57 13.32
N HIS A 95 -1.98 -8.42 13.59
CA HIS A 95 -3.04 -8.37 12.60
C HIS A 95 -3.53 -6.93 12.39
N ALA A 96 -4.43 -6.78 11.44
CA ALA A 96 -5.11 -5.54 11.15
C ALA A 96 -6.56 -5.79 10.72
N ARG A 97 -7.30 -4.70 10.58
CA ARG A 97 -8.69 -4.68 10.11
C ARG A 97 -8.93 -3.53 9.15
N ILE A 98 -9.97 -3.66 8.33
CA ILE A 98 -10.33 -2.68 7.30
C ILE A 98 -11.49 -1.83 7.80
N ARG A 99 -11.39 -0.51 7.67
CA ARG A 99 -12.49 0.42 7.94
C ARG A 99 -12.55 1.50 6.86
N GLU A 100 -13.70 2.11 6.71
CA GLU A 100 -13.79 3.37 5.98
C GLU A 100 -13.32 4.52 6.88
N VAL A 101 -12.26 5.21 6.46
CA VAL A 101 -11.65 6.30 7.23
C VAL A 101 -11.53 7.53 6.35
N LYS A 102 -11.92 8.69 6.89
CA LYS A 102 -11.71 9.98 6.20
C LYS A 102 -10.27 10.41 6.35
N PHE A 103 -9.56 10.53 5.24
CA PHE A 103 -8.19 11.04 5.20
C PHE A 103 -8.03 11.99 4.02
N ARG A 104 -7.39 13.15 4.28
CA ARG A 104 -7.20 14.22 3.31
C ARG A 104 -8.49 14.60 2.56
N GLY A 105 -9.60 14.69 3.32
CA GLY A 105 -10.90 15.11 2.82
C GLY A 105 -11.79 14.02 2.22
N VAL A 106 -11.27 12.83 1.92
CA VAL A 106 -12.04 11.78 1.23
C VAL A 106 -12.07 10.48 2.05
N VAL A 107 -13.27 9.91 2.23
CA VAL A 107 -13.48 8.59 2.86
C VAL A 107 -13.11 7.49 1.87
N SER A 108 -12.30 6.53 2.31
CA SER A 108 -11.90 5.35 1.53
C SER A 108 -11.63 4.19 2.48
N ALA A 109 -11.54 2.97 1.94
CA ALA A 109 -11.01 1.85 2.70
C ALA A 109 -9.59 2.18 3.20
N ALA A 110 -9.35 1.84 4.45
CA ALA A 110 -8.09 1.96 5.14
C ALA A 110 -7.88 0.74 6.02
N MET A 111 -6.63 0.34 6.20
CA MET A 111 -6.24 -0.76 7.08
C MET A 111 -5.64 -0.18 8.35
N ALA A 112 -6.26 -0.47 9.50
CA ALA A 112 -5.75 -0.09 10.81
C ALA A 112 -5.10 -1.31 11.46
N TYR A 113 -3.83 -1.17 11.87
CA TYR A 113 -3.15 -2.21 12.65
C TYR A 113 -3.79 -2.33 14.02
N ASP A 114 -3.90 -3.56 14.53
CA ASP A 114 -4.57 -3.79 15.82
C ASP A 114 -3.73 -3.30 17.01
N ASP A 115 -2.40 -3.42 16.92
CA ASP A 115 -1.47 -3.14 18.00
C ASP A 115 -0.43 -2.03 17.68
N LYS A 116 -0.44 -1.50 16.45
CA LYS A 116 0.45 -0.40 16.02
C LYS A 116 -0.33 0.89 15.76
N PRO A 117 0.21 2.07 16.09
CA PRO A 117 -0.43 3.36 15.80
C PRO A 117 -0.23 3.76 14.32
N ILE A 118 -0.70 2.90 13.41
CA ILE A 118 -0.50 2.99 11.96
C ILE A 118 -1.84 2.72 11.26
N ILE A 119 -2.16 3.57 10.27
CA ILE A 119 -3.29 3.40 9.36
C ILE A 119 -2.76 3.53 7.93
N ASP A 120 -2.99 2.51 7.11
CA ASP A 120 -2.70 2.56 5.68
C ASP A 120 -3.97 3.00 4.93
N HIS A 121 -3.92 4.13 4.22
CA HIS A 121 -5.04 4.66 3.43
C HIS A 121 -4.90 4.27 1.96
N PHE A 122 -5.98 3.77 1.35
CA PHE A 122 -5.92 3.26 -0.02
C PHE A 122 -6.75 4.09 -1.00
N ARG A 123 -6.26 4.17 -2.25
CA ARG A 123 -6.95 4.78 -3.39
C ARG A 123 -6.88 3.89 -4.62
N TYR A 124 -7.90 4.02 -5.46
CA TYR A 124 -8.03 3.27 -6.69
C TYR A 124 -7.05 3.78 -7.74
N VAL A 125 -6.31 2.88 -8.38
CA VAL A 125 -5.55 3.16 -9.60
C VAL A 125 -6.13 2.35 -10.76
N ASN A 126 -6.22 1.04 -10.60
CA ASN A 126 -6.95 0.15 -11.51
C ASN A 126 -7.35 -1.16 -10.77
N GLU A 127 -7.97 -2.11 -11.46
CA GLU A 127 -8.41 -3.41 -10.89
C GLU A 127 -7.28 -4.22 -10.22
N ASP A 128 -6.05 -4.03 -10.68
CA ASP A 128 -4.87 -4.77 -10.26
C ASP A 128 -3.90 -3.94 -9.41
N THR A 129 -4.13 -2.63 -9.22
CA THR A 129 -3.20 -1.70 -8.57
C THR A 129 -3.93 -0.74 -7.63
N MET A 130 -3.40 -0.58 -6.42
CA MET A 130 -3.82 0.44 -5.46
C MET A 130 -2.66 1.35 -5.09
N ALA A 131 -3.00 2.63 -4.91
CA ALA A 131 -2.11 3.58 -4.27
C ALA A 131 -2.34 3.54 -2.76
N SER A 132 -1.26 3.65 -2.00
CA SER A 132 -1.30 3.57 -0.55
C SER A 132 -0.48 4.68 0.10
N MET A 133 -1.02 5.26 1.17
CA MET A 133 -0.31 6.22 2.01
C MET A 133 -0.44 5.79 3.48
N MET A 134 0.69 5.51 4.11
CA MET A 134 0.77 5.19 5.53
C MET A 134 0.69 6.48 6.35
N ASP A 135 -0.27 6.54 7.28
CA ASP A 135 -0.36 7.51 8.36
C ASP A 135 0.07 6.83 9.67
N GLY A 136 1.28 7.17 10.13
CA GLY A 136 1.85 6.64 11.36
C GLY A 136 2.10 7.74 12.37
N LYS A 137 1.74 7.52 13.64
CA LYS A 137 2.08 8.47 14.71
C LYS A 137 3.60 8.66 14.79
N GLY A 138 4.07 9.87 14.52
CA GLY A 138 5.50 10.20 14.49
C GLY A 138 6.13 10.21 13.09
N VAL A 139 5.32 10.02 12.04
CA VAL A 139 5.74 10.09 10.62
C VAL A 139 4.99 11.24 9.93
N PRO A 140 5.46 12.49 10.07
CA PRO A 140 4.69 13.69 9.71
C PRO A 140 4.38 13.85 8.22
N GLU A 141 5.18 13.27 7.33
CA GLU A 141 4.97 13.36 5.87
C GLU A 141 4.20 12.16 5.29
N GLY A 142 3.86 11.18 6.15
CA GLY A 142 3.37 9.87 5.72
C GLY A 142 4.43 9.11 4.93
N TYR A 143 4.04 7.95 4.40
CA TYR A 143 4.92 7.16 3.52
C TYR A 143 4.10 6.52 2.41
N HIS A 144 4.55 6.69 1.17
CA HIS A 144 3.87 6.14 0.00
C HIS A 144 4.42 4.78 -0.42
N PHE A 145 3.49 3.89 -0.73
CA PHE A 145 3.77 2.58 -1.32
C PHE A 145 2.61 2.20 -2.25
N HIS A 146 2.82 1.18 -3.07
CA HIS A 146 1.78 0.66 -3.93
C HIS A 146 1.59 -0.83 -3.73
N LEU A 147 0.37 -1.28 -4.02
CA LEU A 147 -0.01 -2.68 -3.96
C LEU A 147 -0.45 -3.12 -5.36
N THR A 148 0.08 -4.24 -5.83
CA THR A 148 -0.39 -4.90 -7.05
C THR A 148 -0.94 -6.29 -6.74
N ARG A 149 -1.96 -6.75 -7.46
CA ARG A 149 -2.56 -8.07 -7.22
C ARG A 149 -1.51 -9.16 -7.33
N TYR A 150 -1.44 -10.02 -6.31
CA TYR A 150 -0.58 -11.21 -6.38
C TYR A 150 -1.16 -12.20 -7.39
N LYS A 151 -0.39 -12.48 -8.44
CA LYS A 151 -0.70 -13.48 -9.46
C LYS A 151 0.36 -14.57 -9.33
N PRO A 152 0.07 -15.69 -8.65
CA PRO A 152 1.04 -16.78 -8.58
C PRO A 152 1.37 -17.25 -9.99
N ALA A 153 2.64 -17.61 -10.22
CA ALA A 153 3.02 -18.22 -11.49
C ALA A 153 2.13 -19.46 -11.69
N LYS A 154 1.49 -19.55 -12.87
CA LYS A 154 0.79 -20.78 -13.25
C LYS A 154 1.83 -21.90 -13.27
N MET A 155 1.66 -22.91 -12.43
CA MET A 155 2.39 -24.17 -12.52
C MET A 155 2.01 -24.90 -13.82
#